data_AF-A0A378MD17-F1
#
_entry.id   AF-A0A378MD17-F1
#
_cell.length_a   1.000
_cell.length_b   1.000
_cell.length_c   1.000
_cell.angle_alpha   90.00
_cell.angle_beta   90.00
_cell.angle_gamma   90.00
#
_symmetry.space_group_name_H-M   'P 1'
#
loop_
_entity.id
_entity.type
_entity.pdbx_description
1 polymer ?
#
loop_
_entity_poly.entity_id
_entity_poly.type
_entity_poly.pdbx_seq_one_letter_code
_entity_poly.pdbx_strand_id
1 'polypeptide(L)'
;MHLDDVSGLTVAGLIFDAGEHSKAMLVAGEEGKHTSHASNPTLLADLFFRIGGTTDKLTKADDALIINSDDVIGDHFWIWRADHGTGVSWDGNKSKHGMIVNGDNVTSYALFNEHFQEYDTLWNGENGATYFYQNEKAYDPISQEAWMSHNGTVKGYAAYKVANKVKKHYAIGLGIYNVFINTGPTHDSSKVQIELDNAIEVPNAKDVLIENATLQTFAKEDGALQKFNHIINGTGEGVSSGVDVNTGEKGEGWSRKFILSYQNGVTTRGFNGSITEQGQQPTDENGQPPVQSVDKTALKKLIAQSETKKKADYTAKSWAAFETALKTGKTVWNDTKATQKEVTQAEKNLQLALEKLVKAPVKVDKTALKKTIQHNKDKKKATYTAKTWAPYEKAFKKAEKVLNDAKATQKEVNQAEKDLSKTAKALKKVKVNKKTLKATVEKNQHKKKKNYTSKTWKKYSQALKEAKHVLKDSKATQKKVDQADKNLKKAVKGLKKVKSKHK
;
A
#
# COMPACT_ATOMS: atom_id res chain seq x y z
N MET A 1 -13.10 31.19 -23.16
CA MET A 1 -13.59 31.37 -21.77
C MET A 1 -12.93 30.31 -20.90
N HIS A 2 -12.51 30.68 -19.69
CA HIS A 2 -11.95 29.74 -18.71
C HIS A 2 -12.82 29.79 -17.46
N LEU A 3 -13.29 28.64 -16.99
CA LEU A 3 -13.99 28.50 -15.72
C LEU A 3 -13.02 27.99 -14.67
N ASP A 4 -13.05 28.59 -13.49
CA ASP A 4 -12.28 28.10 -12.35
C ASP A 4 -12.81 26.76 -11.85
N ASP A 5 -11.92 25.94 -11.28
CA ASP A 5 -12.26 24.65 -10.67
C ASP A 5 -12.88 24.84 -9.27
N VAL A 6 -14.13 25.32 -9.26
CA VAL A 6 -14.94 25.59 -8.07
C VAL A 6 -16.36 25.01 -8.22
N SER A 7 -17.00 24.71 -7.10
CA SER A 7 -18.35 24.13 -7.09
C SER A 7 -19.44 25.12 -7.54
N GLY A 8 -20.48 24.57 -8.18
CA GLY A 8 -21.76 25.25 -8.40
C GLY A 8 -21.75 26.31 -9.48
N LEU A 9 -20.75 26.33 -10.37
CA LEU A 9 -20.80 27.22 -11.54
C LEU A 9 -21.93 26.77 -12.47
N THR A 10 -22.63 27.73 -13.05
CA THR A 10 -23.62 27.46 -14.11
C THR A 10 -23.35 28.40 -15.27
N VAL A 11 -23.13 27.83 -16.45
CA VAL A 11 -23.02 28.56 -17.71
C VAL A 11 -24.11 28.04 -18.62
N ALA A 12 -25.02 28.93 -19.05
CA ALA A 12 -26.16 28.51 -19.84
C ALA A 12 -26.57 29.49 -20.94
N GLY A 13 -27.06 28.96 -22.06
CA GLY A 13 -27.71 29.73 -23.13
C GLY A 13 -26.75 30.63 -23.92
N LEU A 14 -25.54 30.16 -24.20
CA LEU A 14 -24.51 30.92 -24.90
C LEU A 14 -24.13 30.28 -26.23
N ILE A 15 -23.85 31.12 -27.21
CA ILE A 15 -23.10 30.74 -28.40
C ILE A 15 -21.67 31.25 -28.31
N PHE A 16 -20.71 30.36 -28.46
CA PHE A 16 -19.31 30.67 -28.67
C PHE A 16 -19.05 30.64 -30.17
N ASP A 17 -18.76 31.80 -30.76
CA ASP A 17 -18.44 31.95 -32.19
C ASP A 17 -16.93 32.19 -32.34
N ALA A 18 -16.26 31.39 -33.16
CA ALA A 18 -14.81 31.46 -33.28
C ALA A 18 -14.36 32.78 -33.93
N GLY A 19 -13.28 33.36 -33.41
CA GLY A 19 -12.56 34.46 -34.07
C GLY A 19 -11.50 33.94 -35.04
N GLU A 20 -10.54 34.79 -35.41
CA GLU A 20 -9.45 34.43 -36.34
C GLU A 20 -8.69 33.16 -35.88
N HIS A 21 -8.46 33.01 -34.56
CA HIS A 21 -7.92 31.79 -33.96
C HIS A 21 -8.20 31.70 -32.46
N SER A 22 -8.45 30.50 -31.94
CA SER A 22 -8.47 30.18 -30.51
C SER A 22 -7.81 28.83 -30.26
N LYS A 23 -7.10 28.66 -29.14
CA LYS A 23 -6.64 27.33 -28.73
C LYS A 23 -7.81 26.49 -28.22
N ALA A 24 -8.61 27.06 -27.33
CA ALA A 24 -9.87 26.48 -26.87
C ALA A 24 -10.93 27.57 -26.74
N MET A 25 -12.19 27.29 -27.09
CA MET A 25 -13.28 28.28 -26.97
C MET A 25 -13.85 28.32 -25.54
N LEU A 26 -14.03 27.17 -24.90
CA LEU A 26 -14.37 27.02 -23.49
C LEU A 26 -13.48 25.95 -22.82
N VAL A 27 -12.91 26.31 -21.66
CA VAL A 27 -12.20 25.37 -20.77
C VAL A 27 -12.87 25.41 -19.41
N ALA A 28 -13.41 24.28 -18.96
CA ALA A 28 -14.02 24.12 -17.64
C ALA A 28 -13.04 23.45 -16.67
N GLY A 29 -12.43 24.22 -15.76
CA GLY A 29 -11.49 23.71 -14.77
C GLY A 29 -10.03 23.69 -15.23
N GLU A 30 -9.16 23.36 -14.28
CA GLU A 30 -7.71 23.30 -14.46
C GLU A 30 -7.26 21.89 -14.85
N GLU A 31 -6.40 21.77 -15.87
CA GLU A 31 -5.89 20.49 -16.36
C GLU A 31 -5.15 19.70 -15.25
N GLY A 32 -5.48 18.42 -15.11
CA GLY A 32 -4.86 17.53 -14.12
C GLY A 32 -5.36 17.71 -12.69
N LYS A 33 -6.30 18.64 -12.45
CA LYS A 33 -6.93 18.83 -11.14
C LYS A 33 -8.21 18.00 -11.04
N HIS A 34 -8.24 17.09 -10.07
CA HIS A 34 -9.35 16.16 -9.82
C HIS A 34 -10.02 16.45 -8.47
N THR A 35 -10.52 17.67 -8.32
CA THR A 35 -11.32 18.05 -7.14
C THR A 35 -12.74 17.58 -7.38
N SER A 36 -13.29 16.75 -6.48
CA SER A 36 -14.70 16.37 -6.62
C SER A 36 -15.63 17.54 -6.30
N HIS A 37 -16.62 17.74 -7.18
CA HIS A 37 -17.71 18.69 -7.07
C HIS A 37 -19.09 18.01 -7.00
N ALA A 38 -19.16 16.69 -6.81
CA ALA A 38 -20.40 15.89 -6.84
C ALA A 38 -21.57 16.43 -6.00
N SER A 39 -21.30 17.12 -4.89
CA SER A 39 -22.35 17.70 -4.03
C SER A 39 -22.97 18.99 -4.58
N ASN A 40 -22.26 19.68 -5.49
CA ASN A 40 -22.68 20.92 -6.12
C ASN A 40 -21.87 21.10 -7.43
N PRO A 41 -22.20 20.32 -8.48
CA PRO A 41 -21.40 20.24 -9.69
C PRO A 41 -21.49 21.52 -10.51
N THR A 42 -20.53 21.70 -11.43
CA THR A 42 -20.65 22.69 -12.49
C THR A 42 -21.65 22.21 -13.55
N LEU A 43 -22.59 23.07 -13.94
CA LEU A 43 -23.58 22.84 -14.99
C LEU A 43 -23.24 23.68 -16.23
N LEU A 44 -23.14 23.02 -17.37
CA LEU A 44 -22.97 23.61 -18.70
C LEU A 44 -24.20 23.24 -19.53
N ALA A 45 -25.09 24.20 -19.79
CA ALA A 45 -26.39 23.91 -20.40
C ALA A 45 -26.69 24.78 -21.63
N ASP A 46 -27.32 24.23 -22.67
CA ASP A 46 -27.65 24.98 -23.90
C ASP A 46 -26.45 25.79 -24.44
N LEU A 47 -25.31 25.13 -24.59
CA LEU A 47 -24.09 25.76 -25.10
C LEU A 47 -23.83 25.36 -26.54
N PHE A 48 -23.64 26.36 -27.38
CA PHE A 48 -23.44 26.19 -28.81
C PHE A 48 -22.06 26.70 -29.21
N PHE A 49 -21.36 25.95 -30.05
CA PHE A 49 -20.03 26.31 -30.53
C PHE A 49 -20.03 26.32 -32.04
N ARG A 50 -19.55 27.41 -32.63
CA ARG A 50 -19.49 27.57 -34.08
C ARG A 50 -18.09 27.96 -34.52
N ILE A 51 -17.56 27.19 -35.46
CA ILE A 51 -16.24 27.43 -36.05
C ILE A 51 -16.39 27.56 -37.57
N GLY A 52 -16.52 28.80 -38.06
CA GLY A 52 -16.67 29.11 -39.49
C GLY A 52 -18.10 29.40 -39.95
N GLY A 53 -18.25 29.70 -41.24
CA GLY A 53 -19.53 29.78 -41.94
C GLY A 53 -20.27 31.12 -41.89
N THR A 54 -20.00 31.97 -40.89
CA THR A 54 -20.81 33.19 -40.64
C THR A 54 -20.10 34.51 -40.92
N THR A 55 -18.80 34.49 -41.22
CA THR A 55 -18.02 35.72 -41.46
C THR A 55 -17.19 35.63 -42.72
N ASP A 56 -16.84 36.77 -43.30
CA ASP A 56 -15.97 36.85 -44.48
C ASP A 56 -14.49 36.53 -44.17
N LYS A 57 -14.14 36.42 -42.88
CA LYS A 57 -12.81 36.02 -42.42
C LYS A 57 -12.78 34.54 -42.07
N LEU A 58 -11.62 33.93 -42.24
CA LEU A 58 -11.38 32.58 -41.74
C LEU A 58 -11.37 32.59 -40.21
N THR A 59 -12.12 31.68 -39.60
CA THR A 59 -12.22 31.53 -38.14
C THR A 59 -11.88 30.11 -37.74
N LYS A 60 -11.05 29.96 -36.70
CA LYS A 60 -10.45 28.67 -36.32
C LYS A 60 -10.44 28.50 -34.81
N ALA A 61 -10.55 27.26 -34.36
CA ALA A 61 -10.28 26.88 -32.99
C ALA A 61 -9.61 25.51 -32.97
N ASP A 62 -8.50 25.31 -32.25
CA ASP A 62 -7.93 23.95 -32.14
C ASP A 62 -8.96 23.01 -31.50
N ASP A 63 -9.53 23.40 -30.36
CA ASP A 63 -10.56 22.66 -29.62
C ASP A 63 -11.77 23.56 -29.30
N ALA A 64 -13.00 23.06 -29.39
CA ALA A 64 -14.17 23.87 -29.02
C ALA A 64 -14.40 23.87 -27.50
N LEU A 65 -14.54 22.69 -26.89
CA LEU A 65 -14.83 22.50 -25.47
C LEU A 65 -13.84 21.55 -24.80
N ILE A 66 -13.21 21.99 -23.70
CA ILE A 66 -12.38 21.15 -22.84
C ILE A 66 -12.98 21.13 -21.43
N ILE A 67 -13.29 19.94 -20.92
CA ILE A 67 -13.85 19.73 -19.58
C ILE A 67 -12.79 19.03 -18.72
N ASN A 68 -12.12 19.79 -17.86
CA ASN A 68 -11.12 19.27 -16.92
C ASN A 68 -11.69 18.94 -15.55
N SER A 69 -12.64 19.75 -15.04
CA SER A 69 -13.25 19.51 -13.74
C SER A 69 -14.02 18.19 -13.70
N ASP A 70 -13.89 17.48 -12.58
CA ASP A 70 -14.70 16.31 -12.27
C ASP A 70 -16.17 16.72 -12.05
N ASP A 71 -17.08 15.74 -12.15
CA ASP A 71 -18.51 15.83 -11.81
C ASP A 71 -19.32 16.84 -12.65
N VAL A 72 -18.75 17.41 -13.73
CA VAL A 72 -19.45 18.36 -14.62
C VAL A 72 -20.68 17.71 -15.26
N ILE A 73 -21.79 18.45 -15.27
CA ILE A 73 -22.99 18.10 -16.00
C ILE A 73 -23.06 18.95 -17.26
N GLY A 74 -22.95 18.32 -18.43
CA GLY A 74 -23.31 18.88 -19.72
C GLY A 74 -24.75 18.52 -20.06
N ASP A 75 -25.56 19.51 -20.41
CA ASP A 75 -26.95 19.30 -20.84
C ASP A 75 -27.25 20.12 -22.09
N HIS A 76 -27.40 19.43 -23.21
CA HIS A 76 -27.63 20.01 -24.52
C HIS A 76 -26.47 20.89 -25.03
N PHE A 77 -25.64 20.25 -25.86
CA PHE A 77 -24.60 20.94 -26.62
C PHE A 77 -24.83 20.78 -28.10
N TRP A 78 -24.59 21.85 -28.86
CA TRP A 78 -24.34 21.72 -30.30
C TRP A 78 -22.96 22.31 -30.62
N ILE A 79 -22.02 21.43 -30.93
CA ILE A 79 -20.62 21.75 -31.16
C ILE A 79 -20.34 21.52 -32.64
N TRP A 80 -20.19 22.60 -33.40
CA TRP A 80 -20.27 22.55 -34.87
C TRP A 80 -19.07 23.25 -35.52
N ARG A 81 -18.17 22.45 -36.10
CA ARG A 81 -17.24 22.97 -37.13
C ARG A 81 -18.05 23.16 -38.40
N ALA A 82 -18.13 24.37 -38.91
CA ALA A 82 -19.01 24.68 -40.03
C ALA A 82 -18.76 23.79 -41.26
N ASP A 83 -19.81 23.20 -41.82
CA ASP A 83 -19.76 22.42 -43.07
C ASP A 83 -20.16 23.24 -44.31
N HIS A 84 -20.70 24.44 -44.09
CA HIS A 84 -21.11 25.37 -45.14
C HIS A 84 -20.96 26.84 -44.73
N GLY A 85 -21.04 27.73 -45.72
CA GLY A 85 -20.90 29.18 -45.55
C GLY A 85 -19.50 29.68 -45.91
N THR A 86 -19.26 30.97 -45.69
CA THR A 86 -18.03 31.63 -46.12
C THR A 86 -16.81 31.10 -45.34
N GLY A 87 -15.72 30.85 -46.06
CA GLY A 87 -14.45 30.42 -45.46
C GLY A 87 -14.41 28.96 -44.99
N VAL A 88 -15.46 28.18 -45.25
CA VAL A 88 -15.49 26.74 -44.92
C VAL A 88 -14.71 25.94 -45.94
N SER A 89 -13.73 25.19 -45.44
CA SER A 89 -12.94 24.18 -46.14
C SER A 89 -12.03 23.49 -45.13
N TRP A 90 -11.34 22.43 -45.55
CA TRP A 90 -10.42 21.68 -44.70
C TRP A 90 -9.40 22.58 -43.97
N ASP A 91 -8.83 23.57 -44.67
CA ASP A 91 -7.87 24.52 -44.09
C ASP A 91 -8.48 25.87 -43.70
N GLY A 92 -9.72 26.13 -44.11
CA GLY A 92 -10.42 27.40 -43.92
C GLY A 92 -10.88 27.60 -42.47
N ASN A 93 -11.67 26.68 -41.95
CA ASN A 93 -12.19 26.66 -40.58
C ASN A 93 -11.64 25.47 -39.79
N LYS A 94 -10.32 25.32 -39.84
CA LYS A 94 -9.56 24.24 -39.20
C LYS A 94 -9.95 24.09 -37.71
N SER A 95 -10.30 22.88 -37.31
CA SER A 95 -10.58 22.51 -35.92
C SER A 95 -10.40 21.02 -35.67
N LYS A 96 -9.68 20.68 -34.60
CA LYS A 96 -9.26 19.31 -34.32
C LYS A 96 -10.34 18.55 -33.57
N HIS A 97 -10.83 19.11 -32.47
CA HIS A 97 -11.77 18.43 -31.57
C HIS A 97 -12.96 19.32 -31.23
N GLY A 98 -14.14 18.71 -31.13
CA GLY A 98 -15.32 19.37 -30.60
C GLY A 98 -15.31 19.36 -29.08
N MET A 99 -15.16 18.19 -28.46
CA MET A 99 -15.17 18.04 -27.02
C MET A 99 -14.06 17.12 -26.52
N ILE A 100 -13.27 17.60 -25.56
CA ILE A 100 -12.30 16.82 -24.81
C ILE A 100 -12.75 16.77 -23.35
N VAL A 101 -12.90 15.57 -22.78
CA VAL A 101 -13.31 15.36 -21.38
C VAL A 101 -12.18 14.71 -20.60
N ASN A 102 -11.51 15.47 -19.76
CA ASN A 102 -10.45 14.99 -18.86
C ASN A 102 -10.94 14.69 -17.45
N GLY A 103 -12.00 15.35 -17.00
CA GLY A 103 -12.58 15.16 -15.66
C GLY A 103 -13.27 13.81 -15.49
N ASP A 104 -13.21 13.28 -14.27
CA ASP A 104 -13.90 12.06 -13.86
C ASP A 104 -15.38 12.34 -13.53
N ASN A 105 -16.24 11.33 -13.67
CA ASN A 105 -17.68 11.42 -13.34
C ASN A 105 -18.47 12.49 -14.12
N VAL A 106 -17.94 12.96 -15.24
CA VAL A 106 -18.65 13.90 -16.13
C VAL A 106 -19.84 13.19 -16.78
N THR A 107 -20.98 13.87 -16.83
CA THR A 107 -22.18 13.38 -17.52
C THR A 107 -22.60 14.35 -18.60
N SER A 108 -22.85 13.86 -19.81
CA SER A 108 -23.36 14.65 -20.93
C SER A 108 -24.72 14.12 -21.39
N TYR A 109 -25.72 15.00 -21.42
CA TYR A 109 -27.03 14.76 -22.02
C TYR A 109 -27.12 15.51 -23.35
N ALA A 110 -27.76 14.90 -24.35
CA ALA A 110 -28.07 15.55 -25.63
C ALA A 110 -26.82 16.20 -26.29
N LEU A 111 -25.81 15.39 -26.58
CA LEU A 111 -24.56 15.85 -27.19
C LEU A 111 -24.63 15.78 -28.72
N PHE A 112 -24.64 16.94 -29.38
CA PHE A 112 -24.52 17.07 -30.83
C PHE A 112 -23.13 17.64 -31.13
N ASN A 113 -22.31 16.91 -31.87
CA ASN A 113 -20.91 17.27 -32.09
C ASN A 113 -20.47 16.87 -33.49
N GLU A 114 -20.06 17.82 -34.34
CA GLU A 114 -20.03 17.61 -35.79
C GLU A 114 -18.82 18.22 -36.50
N HIS A 115 -18.35 17.48 -37.50
CA HIS A 115 -17.45 17.86 -38.59
C HIS A 115 -15.99 18.14 -38.24
N PHE A 116 -15.50 17.71 -37.08
CA PHE A 116 -14.12 17.95 -36.66
C PHE A 116 -13.11 17.08 -37.40
N GLN A 117 -11.88 17.60 -37.55
CA GLN A 117 -10.84 16.97 -38.37
C GLN A 117 -10.16 15.79 -37.68
N GLU A 118 -10.09 15.80 -36.35
CA GLU A 118 -9.58 14.70 -35.55
C GLU A 118 -10.77 14.02 -34.83
N TYR A 119 -10.65 13.67 -33.55
CA TYR A 119 -11.77 13.08 -32.80
C TYR A 119 -12.81 14.16 -32.47
N ASP A 120 -14.07 14.01 -32.87
CA ASP A 120 -15.11 14.98 -32.50
C ASP A 120 -15.26 14.99 -30.98
N THR A 121 -15.38 13.81 -30.37
CA THR A 121 -15.39 13.62 -28.91
C THR A 121 -14.23 12.73 -28.47
N LEU A 122 -13.37 13.24 -27.58
CA LEU A 122 -12.31 12.50 -26.89
C LEU A 122 -12.56 12.47 -25.38
N TRP A 123 -12.75 11.27 -24.83
CA TRP A 123 -13.04 11.05 -23.42
C TRP A 123 -11.86 10.37 -22.70
N ASN A 124 -11.22 11.12 -21.81
CA ASN A 124 -10.04 10.72 -21.06
C ASN A 124 -10.32 10.39 -19.57
N GLY A 125 -11.40 10.95 -19.00
CA GLY A 125 -11.78 10.76 -17.60
C GLY A 125 -12.51 9.44 -17.31
N GLU A 126 -12.44 8.99 -16.06
CA GLU A 126 -13.09 7.78 -15.56
C GLU A 126 -14.57 8.00 -15.24
N ASN A 127 -15.35 6.92 -15.31
CA ASN A 127 -16.77 6.89 -14.93
C ASN A 127 -17.63 7.95 -15.65
N GLY A 128 -17.27 8.29 -16.89
CA GLY A 128 -18.04 9.19 -17.73
C GLY A 128 -19.35 8.57 -18.23
N ALA A 129 -20.34 9.41 -18.51
CA ALA A 129 -21.61 9.00 -19.07
C ALA A 129 -22.09 9.92 -20.19
N THR A 130 -22.60 9.35 -21.29
CA THR A 130 -23.30 10.07 -22.36
C THR A 130 -24.69 9.50 -22.60
N TYR A 131 -25.70 10.35 -22.55
CA TYR A 131 -27.08 10.01 -22.86
C TYR A 131 -27.51 10.77 -24.10
N PHE A 132 -27.65 10.05 -25.21
CA PHE A 132 -27.84 10.56 -26.56
C PHE A 132 -26.59 11.28 -27.13
N TYR A 133 -26.16 10.82 -28.29
CA TYR A 133 -25.10 11.42 -29.09
C TYR A 133 -25.51 11.48 -30.55
N GLN A 134 -25.33 12.63 -31.19
CA GLN A 134 -25.42 12.76 -32.64
C GLN A 134 -24.10 13.33 -33.17
N ASN A 135 -23.66 12.79 -34.30
CA ASN A 135 -22.47 13.24 -35.01
C ASN A 135 -22.62 13.08 -36.52
N GLU A 136 -22.09 14.06 -37.23
CA GLU A 136 -21.69 13.95 -38.63
C GLU A 136 -20.17 14.11 -38.72
N LYS A 137 -19.49 13.21 -39.43
CA LYS A 137 -18.06 13.41 -39.71
C LYS A 137 -17.84 14.54 -40.71
N ALA A 138 -16.64 15.09 -40.71
CA ALA A 138 -16.21 16.13 -41.64
C ALA A 138 -16.48 15.71 -43.09
N TYR A 139 -17.06 16.59 -43.91
CA TYR A 139 -17.40 16.26 -45.30
C TYR A 139 -16.19 16.30 -46.25
N ASP A 140 -15.14 16.98 -45.80
CA ASP A 140 -14.08 17.57 -46.60
C ASP A 140 -12.65 17.08 -46.33
N PRO A 141 -12.37 15.84 -45.84
CA PRO A 141 -11.02 15.30 -45.87
C PRO A 141 -10.40 15.37 -47.28
N ILE A 142 -9.17 15.87 -47.36
CA ILE A 142 -8.50 16.15 -48.64
C ILE A 142 -7.87 14.91 -49.30
N SER A 143 -7.49 13.90 -48.51
CA SER A 143 -7.07 12.57 -48.98
C SER A 143 -7.12 11.59 -47.80
N GLN A 144 -7.07 10.28 -48.09
CA GLN A 144 -7.01 9.29 -47.03
C GLN A 144 -5.71 9.42 -46.23
N GLU A 145 -4.57 9.65 -46.89
CA GLU A 145 -3.25 9.77 -46.26
C GLU A 145 -3.17 10.97 -45.32
N ALA A 146 -3.84 12.07 -45.68
CA ALA A 146 -3.94 13.26 -44.82
C ALA A 146 -4.87 13.04 -43.62
N TRP A 147 -5.72 12.01 -43.66
CA TRP A 147 -6.74 11.74 -42.68
C TRP A 147 -6.62 10.31 -42.13
N MET A 148 -5.52 10.08 -41.42
CA MET A 148 -5.22 8.86 -40.68
C MET A 148 -4.97 9.19 -39.21
N SER A 149 -5.47 8.35 -38.30
CA SER A 149 -5.20 8.42 -36.86
C SER A 149 -4.18 7.36 -36.45
N HIS A 150 -3.92 7.23 -35.13
CA HIS A 150 -3.00 6.23 -34.57
C HIS A 150 -1.62 6.26 -35.24
N ASN A 151 -1.07 7.47 -35.40
CA ASN A 151 0.20 7.72 -36.10
C ASN A 151 0.25 7.13 -37.54
N GLY A 152 -0.85 7.28 -38.29
CA GLY A 152 -0.94 6.90 -39.69
C GLY A 152 -1.34 5.44 -39.94
N THR A 153 -1.76 4.69 -38.92
CA THR A 153 -2.03 3.25 -39.03
C THR A 153 -3.51 2.89 -39.13
N VAL A 154 -4.41 3.82 -38.80
CA VAL A 154 -5.87 3.62 -38.81
C VAL A 154 -6.53 4.69 -39.66
N LYS A 155 -7.49 4.30 -40.50
CA LYS A 155 -8.19 5.22 -41.42
C LYS A 155 -9.17 6.11 -40.65
N GLY A 156 -8.97 7.42 -40.76
CA GLY A 156 -9.82 8.43 -40.13
C GLY A 156 -9.72 8.49 -38.60
N TYR A 157 -10.46 9.42 -38.01
CA TYR A 157 -10.57 9.63 -36.57
C TYR A 157 -12.00 9.34 -36.12
N ALA A 158 -12.15 8.50 -35.09
CA ALA A 158 -13.45 8.13 -34.54
C ALA A 158 -14.26 9.36 -34.13
N ALA A 159 -15.58 9.30 -34.31
CA ALA A 159 -16.49 10.34 -33.83
C ALA A 159 -16.53 10.38 -32.30
N TYR A 160 -16.43 9.20 -31.67
CA TYR A 160 -16.47 9.05 -30.22
C TYR A 160 -15.34 8.13 -29.76
N LYS A 161 -14.28 8.73 -29.18
CA LYS A 161 -13.11 8.03 -28.65
C LYS A 161 -13.13 8.06 -27.14
N VAL A 162 -13.07 6.88 -26.51
CA VAL A 162 -12.73 6.73 -25.09
C VAL A 162 -11.29 6.25 -24.98
N ALA A 163 -10.47 6.95 -24.21
CA ALA A 163 -9.06 6.65 -24.05
C ALA A 163 -8.85 5.25 -23.46
N ASN A 164 -7.80 4.54 -23.89
CA ASN A 164 -7.60 3.12 -23.56
C ASN A 164 -7.37 2.86 -22.07
N LYS A 165 -6.96 3.89 -21.32
CA LYS A 165 -6.74 3.84 -19.87
C LYS A 165 -8.04 3.78 -19.07
N VAL A 166 -9.16 4.22 -19.65
CA VAL A 166 -10.45 4.31 -18.97
C VAL A 166 -10.99 2.93 -18.67
N LYS A 167 -11.43 2.72 -17.43
CA LYS A 167 -11.93 1.42 -16.95
C LYS A 167 -13.43 1.38 -16.85
N LYS A 168 -14.07 2.53 -16.67
CA LYS A 168 -15.51 2.66 -16.55
C LYS A 168 -16.04 3.80 -17.41
N HIS A 169 -17.00 3.50 -18.28
CA HIS A 169 -17.64 4.49 -19.14
C HIS A 169 -19.00 3.99 -19.61
N TYR A 170 -19.95 4.89 -19.80
CA TYR A 170 -21.27 4.55 -20.33
C TYR A 170 -21.66 5.49 -21.46
N ALA A 171 -22.18 4.96 -22.56
CA ALA A 171 -22.85 5.79 -23.56
C ALA A 171 -24.03 5.05 -24.19
N ILE A 172 -25.16 5.74 -24.39
CA ILE A 172 -26.37 5.15 -24.98
C ILE A 172 -27.00 6.07 -26.03
N GLY A 173 -27.43 5.46 -27.15
CA GLY A 173 -28.14 6.16 -28.22
C GLY A 173 -27.20 7.05 -29.04
N LEU A 174 -26.23 6.43 -29.72
CA LEU A 174 -25.23 7.13 -30.54
C LEU A 174 -25.61 7.02 -32.02
N GLY A 175 -25.86 8.13 -32.70
CA GLY A 175 -26.05 8.20 -34.15
C GLY A 175 -24.86 8.90 -34.80
N ILE A 176 -24.16 8.20 -35.70
CA ILE A 176 -22.94 8.71 -36.34
C ILE A 176 -23.07 8.56 -37.86
N TYR A 177 -22.92 9.66 -38.60
CA TYR A 177 -23.27 9.69 -40.02
C TYR A 177 -22.06 9.83 -40.95
N ASN A 178 -21.99 8.95 -41.95
CA ASN A 178 -21.03 9.00 -43.05
C ASN A 178 -21.54 9.95 -44.13
N VAL A 179 -20.96 11.15 -44.22
CA VAL A 179 -21.43 12.17 -45.16
C VAL A 179 -20.47 12.34 -46.34
N PHE A 180 -19.19 12.65 -46.13
CA PHE A 180 -18.13 12.67 -47.16
C PHE A 180 -18.56 13.18 -48.55
N ILE A 181 -19.27 14.32 -48.60
CA ILE A 181 -19.84 14.87 -49.85
C ILE A 181 -18.96 15.92 -50.55
N ASN A 182 -17.86 16.33 -49.91
CA ASN A 182 -16.94 17.39 -50.36
C ASN A 182 -15.47 16.95 -50.26
N THR A 183 -15.18 15.65 -50.40
CA THR A 183 -13.82 15.11 -50.24
C THR A 183 -12.89 15.54 -51.38
N GLY A 184 -11.59 15.50 -51.10
CA GLY A 184 -10.55 15.83 -52.07
C GLY A 184 -10.15 17.31 -52.08
N PRO A 185 -8.99 17.64 -52.67
CA PRO A 185 -8.44 19.00 -52.65
C PRO A 185 -9.28 20.01 -53.44
N THR A 186 -10.13 19.53 -54.34
CA THR A 186 -11.06 20.36 -55.15
C THR A 186 -12.49 20.35 -54.62
N HIS A 187 -12.75 19.69 -53.48
CA HIS A 187 -14.09 19.49 -52.92
C HIS A 187 -15.05 18.77 -53.90
N ASP A 188 -14.51 17.85 -54.69
CA ASP A 188 -15.27 17.01 -55.63
C ASP A 188 -15.21 15.55 -55.16
N SER A 189 -16.26 15.15 -54.43
CA SER A 189 -16.37 13.80 -53.85
C SER A 189 -16.50 12.68 -54.89
N SER A 190 -16.53 12.99 -56.19
CA SER A 190 -16.43 11.98 -57.26
C SER A 190 -14.99 11.50 -57.49
N LYS A 191 -13.98 12.16 -56.90
CA LYS A 191 -12.56 11.93 -57.20
C LYS A 191 -11.79 11.20 -56.10
N VAL A 192 -12.16 11.42 -54.84
CA VAL A 192 -11.39 10.94 -53.68
C VAL A 192 -12.28 10.09 -52.80
N GLN A 193 -11.94 8.81 -52.72
CA GLN A 193 -12.50 7.86 -51.76
C GLN A 193 -11.90 8.12 -50.38
N ILE A 194 -12.76 8.17 -49.37
CA ILE A 194 -12.39 8.26 -47.96
C ILE A 194 -13.10 7.14 -47.21
N GLU A 195 -12.36 6.55 -46.27
CA GLU A 195 -12.87 5.56 -45.34
C GLU A 195 -12.56 5.96 -43.90
N LEU A 196 -13.44 5.53 -43.00
CA LEU A 196 -13.24 5.53 -41.56
C LEU A 196 -13.29 4.08 -41.07
N ASP A 197 -12.25 3.63 -40.37
CA ASP A 197 -12.20 2.25 -39.89
C ASP A 197 -13.24 2.01 -38.79
N ASN A 198 -13.28 2.89 -37.79
CA ASN A 198 -14.18 2.79 -36.65
C ASN A 198 -14.84 4.14 -36.36
N ALA A 199 -16.17 4.17 -36.33
CA ALA A 199 -16.90 5.35 -35.89
C ALA A 199 -16.77 5.59 -34.38
N ILE A 200 -16.64 4.52 -33.60
CA ILE A 200 -16.48 4.54 -32.15
C ILE A 200 -15.23 3.72 -31.77
N GLU A 201 -14.42 4.26 -30.87
CA GLU A 201 -13.28 3.54 -30.29
C GLU A 201 -13.31 3.58 -28.77
N VAL A 202 -13.31 2.42 -28.12
CA VAL A 202 -13.34 2.30 -26.65
C VAL A 202 -12.42 1.19 -26.15
N PRO A 203 -11.95 1.20 -24.89
CA PRO A 203 -11.24 0.04 -24.36
C PRO A 203 -12.17 -1.17 -24.17
N ASN A 204 -11.61 -2.37 -24.35
CA ASN A 204 -12.25 -3.64 -23.99
C ASN A 204 -12.15 -3.83 -22.47
N ALA A 205 -12.83 -2.96 -21.74
CA ALA A 205 -12.94 -3.00 -20.30
C ALA A 205 -14.31 -3.52 -19.88
N LYS A 206 -14.34 -4.23 -18.75
CA LYS A 206 -15.56 -4.84 -18.21
C LYS A 206 -16.67 -3.80 -17.96
N ASP A 207 -16.29 -2.64 -17.46
CA ASP A 207 -17.25 -1.60 -17.04
C ASP A 207 -17.36 -0.45 -18.06
N VAL A 208 -16.90 -0.69 -19.30
CA VAL A 208 -17.12 0.21 -20.44
C VAL A 208 -18.21 -0.39 -21.32
N LEU A 209 -19.35 0.31 -21.37
CA LEU A 209 -20.57 -0.14 -22.03
C LEU A 209 -21.08 0.93 -23.00
N ILE A 210 -21.25 0.55 -24.26
CA ILE A 210 -21.92 1.35 -25.28
C ILE A 210 -23.22 0.64 -25.67
N GLU A 211 -24.35 1.35 -25.72
CA GLU A 211 -25.65 0.80 -26.08
C GLU A 211 -26.28 1.58 -27.24
N ASN A 212 -27.00 0.87 -28.12
CA ASN A 212 -27.78 1.45 -29.20
C ASN A 212 -26.98 2.44 -30.08
N ALA A 213 -25.85 1.99 -30.64
CA ALA A 213 -25.07 2.76 -31.59
C ALA A 213 -25.47 2.43 -33.04
N THR A 214 -25.58 3.46 -33.87
CA THR A 214 -26.11 3.39 -35.24
C THR A 214 -25.23 4.19 -36.18
N LEU A 215 -24.96 3.61 -37.35
CA LEU A 215 -24.42 4.30 -38.51
C LEU A 215 -25.49 4.54 -39.56
N GLN A 216 -25.39 5.69 -40.23
CA GLN A 216 -26.17 6.04 -41.41
C GLN A 216 -25.23 6.64 -42.44
N THR A 217 -25.38 6.29 -43.72
CA THR A 217 -24.67 6.98 -44.79
C THR A 217 -25.58 7.98 -45.52
N PHE A 218 -25.02 9.14 -45.80
CA PHE A 218 -25.56 10.22 -46.64
C PHE A 218 -24.60 10.59 -47.78
N ALA A 219 -23.51 9.84 -47.94
CA ALA A 219 -22.61 9.99 -49.09
C ALA A 219 -23.34 9.74 -50.42
N LYS A 220 -22.91 10.45 -51.46
CA LYS A 220 -23.55 10.45 -52.78
C LYS A 220 -23.39 9.09 -53.46
N GLU A 221 -24.48 8.54 -54.01
CA GLU A 221 -24.47 7.26 -54.73
C GLU A 221 -23.69 7.32 -56.06
N ASP A 222 -23.62 8.50 -56.68
CA ASP A 222 -22.91 8.77 -57.93
C ASP A 222 -21.48 9.32 -57.73
N GLY A 223 -21.02 9.41 -56.47
CA GLY A 223 -19.67 9.82 -56.11
C GLY A 223 -18.66 8.66 -56.06
N ALA A 224 -17.42 8.98 -55.67
CA ALA A 224 -16.45 7.95 -55.30
C ALA A 224 -16.94 7.20 -54.06
N LEU A 225 -16.60 5.93 -53.92
CA LEU A 225 -17.00 5.11 -52.78
C LEU A 225 -16.53 5.75 -51.46
N GLN A 226 -17.46 5.93 -50.54
CA GLN A 226 -17.23 6.45 -49.20
C GLN A 226 -17.67 5.41 -48.17
N LYS A 227 -16.85 5.12 -47.15
CA LYS A 227 -17.12 3.98 -46.23
C LYS A 227 -16.90 4.36 -44.77
N PHE A 228 -17.80 3.93 -43.91
CA PHE A 228 -17.46 3.61 -42.52
C PHE A 228 -17.41 2.09 -42.42
N ASN A 229 -16.25 1.54 -42.09
CA ASN A 229 -16.02 0.09 -42.14
C ASN A 229 -16.69 -0.64 -40.97
N HIS A 230 -16.65 -0.04 -39.76
CA HIS A 230 -17.23 -0.62 -38.55
C HIS A 230 -17.88 0.43 -37.65
N ILE A 231 -18.89 -0.01 -36.89
CA ILE A 231 -19.52 0.82 -35.87
C ILE A 231 -18.54 1.06 -34.73
N ILE A 232 -17.87 0.00 -34.26
CA ILE A 232 -17.03 0.05 -33.07
C ILE A 232 -15.94 -1.02 -33.11
N ASN A 233 -14.68 -0.62 -32.89
CA ASN A 233 -13.57 -1.52 -32.61
C ASN A 233 -13.45 -2.76 -33.55
N GLY A 234 -13.64 -2.58 -34.85
CA GLY A 234 -13.57 -3.64 -35.86
C GLY A 234 -14.82 -4.53 -35.96
N THR A 235 -15.94 -4.11 -35.34
CA THR A 235 -17.19 -4.88 -35.27
C THR A 235 -18.43 -4.00 -35.47
N GLY A 236 -19.57 -4.64 -35.70
CA GLY A 236 -20.73 -3.99 -36.27
C GLY A 236 -20.55 -3.77 -37.78
N GLU A 237 -21.64 -3.92 -38.52
CA GLU A 237 -21.64 -3.72 -39.96
C GLU A 237 -21.42 -2.25 -40.30
N GLY A 238 -20.57 -1.99 -41.29
CA GLY A 238 -20.31 -0.67 -41.85
C GLY A 238 -21.42 -0.18 -42.79
N VAL A 239 -21.32 1.09 -43.18
CA VAL A 239 -22.19 1.73 -44.19
C VAL A 239 -21.32 2.28 -45.32
N SER A 240 -21.82 2.22 -46.55
CA SER A 240 -21.10 2.72 -47.72
C SER A 240 -22.03 3.25 -48.80
N SER A 241 -21.56 4.23 -49.57
CA SER A 241 -22.27 4.77 -50.75
C SER A 241 -21.25 5.25 -51.78
N GLY A 242 -21.63 5.30 -53.06
CA GLY A 242 -20.74 5.64 -54.16
C GLY A 242 -20.15 4.41 -54.87
N VAL A 243 -19.18 4.66 -55.75
CA VAL A 243 -18.52 3.63 -56.57
C VAL A 243 -17.00 3.75 -56.49
N ASP A 244 -16.32 2.64 -56.22
CA ASP A 244 -14.86 2.60 -56.21
C ASP A 244 -14.36 2.85 -57.63
N VAL A 245 -13.55 3.89 -57.79
CA VAL A 245 -13.09 4.38 -59.10
C VAL A 245 -12.14 3.39 -59.79
N ASN A 246 -11.52 2.48 -59.06
CA ASN A 246 -10.56 1.50 -59.57
C ASN A 246 -11.19 0.13 -59.77
N THR A 247 -12.00 -0.32 -58.81
CA THR A 247 -12.55 -1.69 -58.80
C THR A 247 -13.98 -1.78 -59.34
N GLY A 248 -14.71 -0.66 -59.34
CA GLY A 248 -16.15 -0.64 -59.65
C GLY A 248 -17.02 -1.20 -58.53
N GLU A 249 -16.48 -1.47 -57.33
CA GLU A 249 -17.26 -1.82 -56.13
C GLU A 249 -18.32 -0.75 -55.89
N LYS A 250 -19.59 -1.17 -55.79
CA LYS A 250 -20.69 -0.27 -55.45
C LYS A 250 -20.96 -0.36 -53.95
N GLY A 251 -21.09 0.80 -53.31
CA GLY A 251 -21.60 0.91 -51.96
C GLY A 251 -23.07 0.50 -51.87
N GLU A 252 -23.57 0.39 -50.64
CA GLU A 252 -24.96 0.03 -50.37
C GLU A 252 -25.97 1.13 -50.75
N GLY A 253 -25.50 2.37 -50.98
CA GLY A 253 -26.34 3.53 -51.21
C GLY A 253 -26.95 4.01 -49.90
N TRP A 254 -28.25 4.31 -49.87
CA TRP A 254 -28.93 4.60 -48.60
C TRP A 254 -28.90 3.36 -47.68
N SER A 255 -28.11 3.40 -46.59
CA SER A 255 -28.03 2.30 -45.64
C SER A 255 -27.83 2.72 -44.19
N ARG A 256 -28.37 1.89 -43.29
CA ARG A 256 -28.33 2.06 -41.84
C ARG A 256 -27.95 0.77 -41.16
N LYS A 257 -26.97 0.81 -40.26
CA LYS A 257 -26.55 -0.35 -39.44
C LYS A 257 -26.56 0.02 -37.97
N PHE A 258 -26.75 -0.96 -37.10
CA PHE A 258 -26.75 -0.73 -35.66
C PHE A 258 -26.24 -1.93 -34.87
N ILE A 259 -25.77 -1.64 -33.67
CA ILE A 259 -25.49 -2.63 -32.61
C ILE A 259 -26.45 -2.36 -31.44
N LEU A 260 -26.76 -3.41 -30.68
CA LEU A 260 -27.51 -3.28 -29.43
C LEU A 260 -26.57 -2.86 -28.30
N SER A 261 -25.40 -3.50 -28.22
CA SER A 261 -24.40 -3.14 -27.21
C SER A 261 -22.97 -3.51 -27.59
N TYR A 262 -22.02 -2.88 -26.92
CA TYR A 262 -20.61 -3.23 -26.85
C TYR A 262 -20.15 -3.22 -25.40
N GLN A 263 -19.61 -4.33 -24.91
CA GLN A 263 -19.02 -4.38 -23.57
C GLN A 263 -17.85 -5.36 -23.54
N ASN A 264 -16.74 -4.96 -22.90
CA ASN A 264 -15.58 -5.83 -22.69
C ASN A 264 -15.07 -6.52 -23.98
N GLY A 265 -15.07 -5.80 -25.10
CA GLY A 265 -14.64 -6.36 -26.37
C GLY A 265 -15.70 -7.19 -27.11
N VAL A 266 -16.94 -7.24 -26.64
CA VAL A 266 -18.01 -8.03 -27.28
C VAL A 266 -19.10 -7.12 -27.79
N THR A 267 -19.33 -7.15 -29.10
CA THR A 267 -20.45 -6.53 -29.77
C THR A 267 -21.63 -7.48 -29.81
N THR A 268 -22.82 -7.02 -29.43
CA THR A 268 -24.09 -7.73 -29.60
C THR A 268 -24.96 -6.99 -30.59
N ARG A 269 -25.43 -7.67 -31.64
CA ARG A 269 -26.30 -7.12 -32.69
C ARG A 269 -27.29 -8.14 -33.24
N GLY A 270 -28.08 -7.72 -34.23
CA GLY A 270 -29.13 -8.55 -34.82
C GLY A 270 -30.40 -8.58 -33.98
N PHE A 271 -31.46 -9.16 -34.54
CA PHE A 271 -32.74 -9.25 -33.85
C PHE A 271 -32.61 -10.05 -32.55
N ASN A 272 -33.02 -9.45 -31.43
CA ASN A 272 -32.86 -9.99 -30.07
C ASN A 272 -31.41 -10.39 -29.69
N GLY A 273 -30.40 -9.75 -30.28
CA GLY A 273 -28.99 -10.02 -29.94
C GLY A 273 -28.47 -11.37 -30.43
N SER A 274 -28.99 -11.84 -31.56
CA SER A 274 -28.65 -13.15 -32.14
C SER A 274 -27.21 -13.26 -32.65
N ILE A 275 -26.49 -12.14 -32.81
CA ILE A 275 -25.12 -12.10 -33.34
C ILE A 275 -24.20 -11.47 -32.30
N THR A 276 -23.08 -12.15 -32.05
CA THR A 276 -21.99 -11.65 -31.21
C THR A 276 -20.70 -11.58 -32.01
N GLU A 277 -19.96 -10.47 -31.90
CA GLU A 277 -18.68 -10.26 -32.60
C GLU A 277 -17.61 -9.84 -31.58
N GLN A 278 -16.38 -10.32 -31.78
CA GLN A 278 -15.26 -9.98 -30.91
C GLN A 278 -14.55 -8.73 -31.45
N GLY A 279 -14.69 -7.63 -30.74
CA GLY A 279 -14.02 -6.36 -31.01
C GLY A 279 -12.53 -6.39 -30.69
N GLN A 280 -11.78 -5.65 -31.48
CA GLN A 280 -10.35 -5.43 -31.29
C GLN A 280 -10.12 -4.37 -30.22
N GLN A 281 -9.12 -4.58 -29.38
CA GLN A 281 -8.68 -3.54 -28.47
C GLN A 281 -7.92 -2.47 -29.29
N PRO A 282 -8.38 -1.20 -29.31
CA PRO A 282 -7.71 -0.16 -30.08
C PRO A 282 -6.29 0.10 -29.54
N THR A 283 -5.39 0.53 -30.43
CA THR A 283 -4.11 1.16 -30.04
C THR A 283 -4.35 2.50 -29.36
N ASP A 284 -3.34 3.07 -28.70
CA ASP A 284 -3.41 4.45 -28.23
C ASP A 284 -3.24 5.43 -29.39
N GLU A 285 -3.46 6.72 -29.15
CA GLU A 285 -3.46 7.77 -30.16
C GLU A 285 -2.11 7.90 -30.90
N ASN A 286 -1.03 7.34 -30.35
CA ASN A 286 0.31 7.27 -30.98
C ASN A 286 0.55 5.95 -31.74
N GLY A 287 -0.47 5.12 -31.91
CA GLY A 287 -0.40 3.79 -32.54
C GLY A 287 0.28 2.73 -31.67
N GLN A 288 0.47 2.98 -30.37
CA GLN A 288 1.06 1.98 -29.48
C GLN A 288 0.01 0.98 -28.99
N PRO A 289 0.38 -0.29 -28.77
CA PRO A 289 -0.53 -1.23 -28.14
C PRO A 289 -0.95 -0.71 -26.75
N PRO A 290 -2.18 -1.01 -26.32
CA PRO A 290 -2.72 -0.59 -25.02
C PRO A 290 -1.74 -0.97 -23.89
N VAL A 291 -1.34 0.00 -23.08
CA VAL A 291 -0.55 -0.26 -21.87
C VAL A 291 -1.45 -1.02 -20.90
N GLN A 292 -1.22 -2.32 -20.77
CA GLN A 292 -1.98 -3.15 -19.85
C GLN A 292 -1.79 -2.60 -18.42
N SER A 293 -2.85 -2.04 -17.82
CA SER A 293 -2.75 -1.47 -16.48
C SER A 293 -2.37 -2.57 -15.49
N VAL A 294 -1.21 -2.45 -14.84
CA VAL A 294 -0.69 -3.48 -13.94
C VAL A 294 -1.28 -3.29 -12.55
N ASP A 295 -1.98 -4.31 -12.04
CA ASP A 295 -2.55 -4.32 -10.69
C ASP A 295 -1.45 -4.61 -9.66
N LYS A 296 -1.22 -3.62 -8.78
CA LYS A 296 -0.23 -3.66 -7.69
C LYS A 296 -0.87 -3.68 -6.30
N THR A 297 -2.18 -3.85 -6.20
CA THR A 297 -2.95 -3.70 -4.95
C THR A 297 -2.47 -4.67 -3.87
N ALA A 298 -2.28 -5.95 -4.23
CA ALA A 298 -1.82 -6.97 -3.30
C ALA A 298 -0.37 -6.72 -2.82
N LEU A 299 0.52 -6.32 -3.74
CA LEU A 299 1.90 -5.95 -3.41
C LEU A 299 1.96 -4.76 -2.43
N LYS A 300 1.15 -3.72 -2.64
CA LYS A 300 1.03 -2.56 -1.72
C LYS A 300 0.68 -3.01 -0.31
N LYS A 301 -0.31 -3.89 -0.18
CA LYS A 301 -0.76 -4.42 1.12
C LYS A 301 0.35 -5.22 1.82
N LEU A 302 1.09 -6.05 1.08
CA LEU A 302 2.22 -6.82 1.63
C LEU A 302 3.38 -5.94 2.08
N ILE A 303 3.70 -4.88 1.32
CA ILE A 303 4.72 -3.90 1.71
C ILE A 303 4.33 -3.23 3.04
N ALA A 304 3.09 -2.74 3.15
CA ALA A 304 2.59 -2.13 4.38
C ALA A 304 2.63 -3.10 5.57
N GLN A 305 2.21 -4.36 5.37
CA GLN A 305 2.32 -5.40 6.41
C GLN A 305 3.77 -5.66 6.82
N SER A 306 4.70 -5.65 5.85
CA SER A 306 6.12 -5.92 6.07
C SER A 306 6.80 -4.83 6.88
N GLU A 307 6.42 -3.57 6.68
CA GLU A 307 6.97 -2.42 7.41
C GLU A 307 6.65 -2.42 8.91
N THR A 308 5.65 -3.19 9.34
CA THR A 308 5.33 -3.37 10.77
C THR A 308 6.29 -4.30 11.53
N LYS A 309 7.14 -5.07 10.83
CA LYS A 309 8.03 -6.06 11.44
C LYS A 309 9.28 -5.41 12.03
N LYS A 310 9.79 -5.94 13.15
CA LYS A 310 10.98 -5.42 13.84
C LYS A 310 12.14 -6.40 13.76
N LYS A 311 13.30 -5.93 13.29
CA LYS A 311 14.53 -6.73 13.12
C LYS A 311 14.92 -7.52 14.37
N ALA A 312 14.76 -6.92 15.55
CA ALA A 312 15.11 -7.54 16.84
C ALA A 312 14.27 -8.78 17.20
N ASP A 313 13.08 -8.94 16.61
CA ASP A 313 12.18 -10.05 16.93
C ASP A 313 12.53 -11.34 16.18
N TYR A 314 13.46 -11.29 15.23
CA TYR A 314 13.72 -12.36 14.28
C TYR A 314 15.21 -12.71 14.18
N THR A 315 15.52 -13.93 13.72
CA THR A 315 16.90 -14.35 13.50
C THR A 315 17.53 -13.56 12.35
N ALA A 316 18.84 -13.32 12.42
CA ALA A 316 19.57 -12.57 11.40
C ALA A 316 19.43 -13.19 10.00
N LYS A 317 19.47 -14.53 9.90
CA LYS A 317 19.34 -15.26 8.62
C LYS A 317 17.95 -15.06 8.00
N SER A 318 16.88 -15.26 8.77
CA SER A 318 15.52 -15.06 8.24
C SER A 318 15.23 -13.59 7.92
N TRP A 319 15.79 -12.66 8.72
CA TRP A 319 15.61 -11.24 8.48
C TRP A 319 16.27 -10.76 7.19
N ALA A 320 17.51 -11.21 6.90
CA ALA A 320 18.22 -10.80 5.68
C ALA A 320 17.47 -11.20 4.39
N ALA A 321 16.87 -12.40 4.37
CA ALA A 321 16.05 -12.85 3.24
C ALA A 321 14.77 -12.00 3.10
N PHE A 322 14.10 -11.70 4.21
CA PHE A 322 12.92 -10.83 4.25
C PHE A 322 13.22 -9.40 3.80
N GLU A 323 14.30 -8.79 4.29
CA GLU A 323 14.73 -7.43 3.95
C GLU A 323 15.05 -7.31 2.46
N THR A 324 15.68 -8.34 1.87
CA THR A 324 15.94 -8.42 0.43
C THR A 324 14.64 -8.46 -0.37
N ALA A 325 13.69 -9.33 0.00
CA ALA A 325 12.40 -9.43 -0.68
C ALA A 325 11.57 -8.15 -0.56
N LEU A 326 11.58 -7.50 0.61
CA LEU A 326 10.90 -6.22 0.84
C LEU A 326 11.49 -5.10 -0.04
N LYS A 327 12.82 -5.05 -0.17
CA LYS A 327 13.49 -4.10 -1.06
C LYS A 327 13.07 -4.31 -2.51
N THR A 328 13.09 -5.54 -3.01
CA THR A 328 12.63 -5.87 -4.37
C THR A 328 11.16 -5.51 -4.56
N GLY A 329 10.30 -5.82 -3.59
CA GLY A 329 8.88 -5.44 -3.62
C GLY A 329 8.67 -3.94 -3.74
N LYS A 330 9.41 -3.12 -2.98
CA LYS A 330 9.36 -1.66 -3.07
C LYS A 330 9.85 -1.12 -4.41
N THR A 331 10.92 -1.69 -4.97
CA THR A 331 11.40 -1.32 -6.30
C THR A 331 10.33 -1.56 -7.36
N VAL A 332 9.73 -2.76 -7.39
CA VAL A 332 8.66 -3.11 -8.34
C VAL A 332 7.40 -2.27 -8.11
N TRP A 333 7.06 -1.94 -6.86
CA TRP A 333 5.96 -1.04 -6.55
C TRP A 333 6.13 0.35 -7.18
N ASN A 334 7.33 0.92 -7.09
CA ASN A 334 7.64 2.26 -7.60
C ASN A 334 7.93 2.31 -9.12
N ASP A 335 8.15 1.18 -9.78
CA ASP A 335 8.45 1.13 -11.21
C ASP A 335 7.17 1.25 -12.06
N THR A 336 6.99 2.37 -12.75
CA THR A 336 5.82 2.63 -13.60
C THR A 336 5.75 1.75 -14.85
N LYS A 337 6.84 1.05 -15.18
CA LYS A 337 6.93 0.13 -16.34
C LYS A 337 6.88 -1.35 -15.94
N ALA A 338 6.78 -1.64 -14.65
CA ALA A 338 6.72 -3.03 -14.18
C ALA A 338 5.53 -3.76 -14.80
N THR A 339 5.77 -4.97 -15.31
CA THR A 339 4.77 -5.87 -15.86
C THR A 339 3.99 -6.59 -14.76
N GLN A 340 2.79 -7.09 -15.08
CA GLN A 340 2.01 -7.88 -14.12
C GLN A 340 2.77 -9.11 -13.61
N LYS A 341 3.59 -9.73 -14.47
CA LYS A 341 4.43 -10.88 -14.09
C LYS A 341 5.46 -10.50 -13.02
N GLU A 342 6.11 -9.35 -13.16
CA GLU A 342 7.09 -8.86 -12.19
C GLU A 342 6.42 -8.51 -10.85
N VAL A 343 5.24 -7.89 -10.90
CA VAL A 343 4.46 -7.58 -9.70
C VAL A 343 4.04 -8.84 -8.97
N THR A 344 3.45 -9.82 -9.66
CA THR A 344 3.04 -11.10 -9.08
C THR A 344 4.24 -11.87 -8.50
N GLN A 345 5.40 -11.81 -9.17
CA GLN A 345 6.62 -12.46 -8.67
C GLN A 345 7.17 -11.77 -7.42
N ALA A 346 7.16 -10.43 -7.36
CA ALA A 346 7.58 -9.66 -6.20
C ALA A 346 6.66 -9.92 -5.00
N GLU A 347 5.35 -9.96 -5.22
CA GLU A 347 4.34 -10.37 -4.23
C GLU A 347 4.64 -11.76 -3.67
N LYS A 348 4.78 -12.77 -4.54
CA LYS A 348 5.07 -14.15 -4.14
C LYS A 348 6.35 -14.26 -3.32
N ASN A 349 7.40 -13.56 -3.74
CA ASN A 349 8.68 -13.56 -3.04
C ASN A 349 8.59 -12.92 -1.65
N LEU A 350 7.89 -11.78 -1.54
CA LEU A 350 7.69 -11.10 -0.27
C LEU A 350 6.82 -11.92 0.69
N GLN A 351 5.74 -12.52 0.19
CA GLN A 351 4.89 -13.43 0.95
C GLN A 351 5.67 -14.63 1.49
N LEU A 352 6.44 -15.32 0.64
CA LEU A 352 7.27 -16.45 1.07
C LEU A 352 8.34 -16.03 2.11
N ALA A 353 8.90 -14.83 1.98
CA ALA A 353 9.88 -14.34 2.94
C ALA A 353 9.25 -13.99 4.30
N LEU A 354 8.02 -13.46 4.31
CA LEU A 354 7.22 -13.25 5.52
C LEU A 354 6.93 -14.57 6.25
N GLU A 355 6.52 -15.61 5.51
CA GLU A 355 6.23 -16.95 6.06
C GLU A 355 7.49 -17.63 6.64
N LYS A 356 8.66 -17.34 6.08
CA LYS A 356 9.96 -17.89 6.51
C LYS A 356 10.64 -17.10 7.64
N LEU A 357 9.99 -16.08 8.19
CA LEU A 357 10.52 -15.34 9.33
C LEU A 357 10.60 -16.24 10.58
N VAL A 358 11.79 -16.38 11.15
CA VAL A 358 12.04 -17.19 12.36
C VAL A 358 12.26 -16.25 13.54
N LYS A 359 11.49 -16.42 14.62
CA LYS A 359 11.63 -15.58 15.82
C LYS A 359 13.02 -15.72 16.43
N ALA A 360 13.60 -14.60 16.87
CA ALA A 360 14.87 -14.59 17.59
C ALA A 360 14.72 -15.35 18.91
N PRO A 361 15.77 -16.05 19.39
CA PRO A 361 15.77 -16.64 20.71
C PRO A 361 15.50 -15.56 21.77
N VAL A 362 14.57 -15.82 22.68
CA VAL A 362 14.32 -14.93 23.82
C VAL A 362 15.62 -14.81 24.62
N LYS A 363 16.17 -13.61 24.73
CA LYS A 363 17.37 -13.37 25.52
C LYS A 363 17.02 -13.53 27.00
N VAL A 364 17.48 -14.61 27.62
CA VAL A 364 17.23 -14.90 29.02
C VAL A 364 18.15 -14.06 29.90
N ASP A 365 17.57 -13.24 30.79
CA ASP A 365 18.31 -12.43 31.74
C ASP A 365 18.72 -13.25 32.97
N LYS A 366 20.02 -13.46 33.13
CA LYS A 366 20.63 -14.18 34.27
C LYS A 366 21.29 -13.26 35.30
N THR A 367 21.12 -11.95 35.18
CA THR A 367 21.84 -10.95 35.98
C THR A 367 21.54 -11.10 37.48
N ALA A 368 20.27 -11.27 37.84
CA ALA A 368 19.85 -11.45 39.23
C ALA A 368 20.41 -12.76 39.83
N LEU A 369 20.30 -13.88 39.09
CA LEU A 369 20.84 -15.18 39.51
C LEU A 369 22.36 -15.13 39.74
N LYS A 370 23.11 -14.49 38.84
CA LYS A 370 24.56 -14.31 38.97
C LYS A 370 24.93 -13.53 40.23
N LYS A 371 24.21 -12.44 40.55
CA LYS A 371 24.39 -11.68 41.80
C LYS A 371 24.10 -12.54 43.03
N THR A 372 23.01 -13.31 43.02
CA THR A 372 22.61 -14.16 44.14
C THR A 372 23.62 -15.29 44.39
N ILE A 373 24.17 -15.92 43.35
CA ILE A 373 25.25 -16.92 43.49
C ILE A 373 26.50 -16.27 44.10
N GLN A 374 26.93 -15.13 43.55
CA GLN A 374 28.12 -14.42 44.02
C GLN A 374 28.02 -14.02 45.50
N HIS A 375 26.86 -13.55 45.96
CA HIS A 375 26.65 -13.18 47.36
C HIS A 375 26.74 -14.37 48.34
N ASN A 376 26.44 -15.59 47.86
CA ASN A 376 26.31 -16.77 48.71
C ASN A 376 27.54 -17.69 48.68
N LYS A 377 28.44 -17.58 47.68
CA LYS A 377 29.55 -18.51 47.44
C LYS A 377 30.49 -18.74 48.64
N ASP A 378 30.71 -17.73 49.48
CA ASP A 378 31.72 -17.78 50.56
C ASP A 378 31.20 -18.39 51.88
N LYS A 379 29.94 -18.84 51.91
CA LYS A 379 29.38 -19.51 53.09
C LYS A 379 30.04 -20.88 53.30
N LYS A 380 30.35 -21.23 54.55
CA LYS A 380 31.09 -22.47 54.89
C LYS A 380 30.23 -23.46 55.68
N LYS A 381 30.21 -24.72 55.25
CA LYS A 381 29.43 -25.83 55.87
C LYS A 381 29.57 -25.91 57.39
N ALA A 382 30.81 -25.80 57.90
CA ALA A 382 31.12 -25.88 59.32
C ALA A 382 30.47 -24.78 60.19
N THR A 383 30.01 -23.68 59.58
CA THR A 383 29.39 -22.56 60.32
C THR A 383 27.91 -22.83 60.63
N TYR A 384 27.26 -23.71 59.87
CA TYR A 384 25.80 -23.88 59.88
C TYR A 384 25.39 -25.29 60.27
N THR A 385 24.15 -25.43 60.77
CA THR A 385 23.61 -26.75 61.11
C THR A 385 23.39 -27.59 59.86
N ALA A 386 23.62 -28.91 59.96
CA ALA A 386 23.45 -29.83 58.84
C ALA A 386 22.03 -29.76 58.23
N LYS A 387 20.99 -29.64 59.08
CA LYS A 387 19.59 -29.54 58.66
C LYS A 387 19.30 -28.35 57.75
N THR A 388 19.93 -27.20 58.01
CA THR A 388 19.75 -26.00 57.17
C THR A 388 20.76 -25.91 56.02
N TRP A 389 21.92 -26.57 56.15
CA TRP A 389 22.96 -26.55 55.14
C TRP A 389 22.61 -27.40 53.91
N ALA A 390 22.05 -28.60 54.10
CA ALA A 390 21.78 -29.51 52.98
C ALA A 390 20.82 -28.91 51.92
N PRO A 391 19.70 -28.26 52.28
CA PRO A 391 18.83 -27.59 51.30
C PRO A 391 19.52 -26.42 50.58
N TYR A 392 20.34 -25.64 51.29
CA TYR A 392 21.13 -24.54 50.72
C TYR A 392 22.15 -25.05 49.70
N GLU A 393 22.92 -26.08 50.04
CA GLU A 393 23.92 -26.65 49.13
C GLU A 393 23.28 -27.20 47.85
N LYS A 394 22.12 -27.84 47.96
CA LYS A 394 21.35 -28.33 46.81
C LYS A 394 20.87 -27.18 45.92
N ALA A 395 20.32 -26.11 46.51
CA ALA A 395 19.85 -24.95 45.77
C ALA A 395 21.00 -24.19 45.09
N PHE A 396 22.15 -24.07 45.76
CA PHE A 396 23.34 -23.43 45.20
C PHE A 396 23.87 -24.18 43.96
N LYS A 397 24.04 -25.51 44.04
CA LYS A 397 24.46 -26.33 42.88
C LYS A 397 23.47 -26.25 41.70
N LYS A 398 22.16 -26.22 41.98
CA LYS A 398 21.12 -26.05 40.95
C LYS A 398 21.22 -24.66 40.29
N ALA A 399 21.43 -23.62 41.08
CA ALA A 399 21.61 -22.25 40.60
C ALA A 399 22.83 -22.12 39.66
N GLU A 400 23.97 -22.73 40.00
CA GLU A 400 25.15 -22.76 39.13
C GLU A 400 24.88 -23.51 37.82
N LYS A 401 24.18 -24.65 37.88
CA LYS A 401 23.81 -25.41 36.68
C LYS A 401 22.93 -24.58 35.74
N VAL A 402 21.91 -23.90 36.28
CA VAL A 402 21.00 -23.03 35.49
C VAL A 402 21.74 -21.80 34.94
N LEU A 403 22.70 -21.24 35.68
CA LEU A 403 23.52 -20.12 35.19
C LEU A 403 24.31 -20.51 33.93
N ASN A 404 24.88 -21.71 33.91
CA ASN A 404 25.74 -22.20 32.83
C ASN A 404 24.98 -22.85 31.65
N ASP A 405 23.69 -23.15 31.81
CA ASP A 405 22.89 -23.76 30.76
C ASP A 405 22.44 -22.72 29.72
N ALA A 406 22.98 -22.78 28.50
CA ALA A 406 22.62 -21.89 27.39
C ALA A 406 21.15 -22.01 26.94
N LYS A 407 20.46 -23.09 27.30
CA LYS A 407 19.05 -23.34 26.98
C LYS A 407 18.08 -23.04 28.13
N ALA A 408 18.59 -22.62 29.30
CA ALA A 408 17.74 -22.30 30.44
C ALA A 408 16.72 -21.21 30.09
N THR A 409 15.46 -21.47 30.40
CA THR A 409 14.35 -20.52 30.24
C THR A 409 14.36 -19.44 31.34
N GLN A 410 13.72 -18.29 31.10
CA GLN A 410 13.59 -17.25 32.13
C GLN A 410 12.89 -17.76 33.40
N LYS A 411 11.93 -18.69 33.25
CA LYS A 411 11.25 -19.32 34.38
C LYS A 411 12.21 -20.15 35.24
N GLU A 412 13.10 -20.91 34.62
CA GLU A 412 14.10 -21.71 35.35
C GLU A 412 15.12 -20.81 36.06
N VAL A 413 15.55 -19.73 35.42
CA VAL A 413 16.47 -18.74 36.01
C VAL A 413 15.83 -18.06 37.23
N ASN A 414 14.61 -17.56 37.09
CA ASN A 414 13.88 -16.93 38.19
C ASN A 414 13.62 -17.89 39.35
N GLN A 415 13.30 -19.15 39.05
CA GLN A 415 13.07 -20.17 40.07
C GLN A 415 14.36 -20.53 40.83
N ALA A 416 15.48 -20.67 40.13
CA ALA A 416 16.77 -20.97 40.74
C ALA A 416 17.26 -19.83 41.65
N GLU A 417 17.03 -18.58 41.25
CA GLU A 417 17.32 -17.39 42.06
C GLU A 417 16.50 -17.39 43.36
N LYS A 418 15.18 -17.60 43.24
CA LYS A 418 14.25 -17.66 44.36
C LYS A 418 14.59 -18.80 45.34
N ASP A 419 14.88 -19.99 44.83
CA ASP A 419 15.24 -21.17 45.64
C ASP A 419 16.53 -20.94 46.44
N LEU A 420 17.57 -20.40 45.78
CA LEU A 420 18.83 -20.07 46.44
C LEU A 420 18.63 -18.96 47.49
N SER A 421 17.92 -17.89 47.14
CA SER A 421 17.60 -16.78 48.05
C SER A 421 16.86 -17.26 49.31
N LYS A 422 15.84 -18.12 49.12
CA LYS A 422 15.05 -18.71 50.22
C LYS A 422 15.89 -19.59 51.14
N THR A 423 16.67 -20.51 50.57
CA THR A 423 17.47 -21.45 51.36
C THR A 423 18.65 -20.77 52.06
N ALA A 424 19.26 -19.75 51.43
CA ALA A 424 20.30 -18.93 52.06
C ALA A 424 19.77 -18.16 53.29
N LYS A 425 18.57 -17.59 53.22
CA LYS A 425 17.90 -16.92 54.35
C LYS A 425 17.56 -17.88 55.50
N ALA A 426 17.34 -19.15 55.20
CA ALA A 426 16.99 -20.18 56.18
C ALA A 426 18.18 -20.79 56.94
N LEU A 427 19.42 -20.40 56.59
CA LEU A 427 20.63 -20.93 57.22
C LEU A 427 20.71 -20.57 58.71
N LYS A 428 20.85 -21.60 59.57
CA LYS A 428 21.03 -21.44 61.02
C LYS A 428 22.45 -21.82 61.42
N LYS A 429 23.13 -20.92 62.14
CA LYS A 429 24.50 -21.17 62.64
C LYS A 429 24.49 -22.27 63.71
N VAL A 430 25.57 -23.05 63.81
CA VAL A 430 25.73 -24.01 64.91
C VAL A 430 25.74 -23.25 66.24
N LYS A 431 24.86 -23.61 67.18
CA LYS A 431 24.78 -22.96 68.49
C LYS A 431 25.96 -23.43 69.35
N VAL A 432 26.71 -22.48 69.88
CA VAL A 432 27.83 -22.74 70.79
C VAL A 432 27.27 -23.23 72.13
N ASN A 433 27.63 -24.45 72.52
CA ASN A 433 27.23 -25.07 73.76
C ASN A 433 28.11 -24.60 74.92
N LYS A 434 27.54 -23.75 75.77
CA LYS A 434 28.18 -23.19 76.97
C LYS A 434 27.79 -23.89 78.28
N LYS A 435 26.97 -24.94 78.21
CA LYS A 435 26.36 -25.58 79.38
C LYS A 435 27.42 -26.12 80.35
N THR A 436 28.42 -26.83 79.84
CA THR A 436 29.50 -27.43 80.66
C THR A 436 30.36 -26.36 81.32
N LEU A 437 30.79 -25.34 80.58
CA LEU A 437 31.56 -24.22 81.11
C LEU A 437 30.78 -23.46 82.20
N LYS A 438 29.48 -23.22 81.98
CA LYS A 438 28.59 -22.56 82.95
C LYS A 438 28.55 -23.35 84.26
N ALA A 439 28.32 -24.66 84.19
CA ALA A 439 28.31 -25.54 85.36
C ALA A 439 29.67 -25.55 86.11
N THR A 440 30.79 -25.57 85.37
CA THR A 440 32.14 -25.52 85.98
C THR A 440 32.39 -24.19 86.70
N VAL A 441 31.96 -23.06 86.13
CA VAL A 441 32.06 -21.73 86.76
C VAL A 441 31.22 -21.66 88.03
N GLU A 442 29.94 -22.05 87.96
CA GLU A 442 29.01 -22.04 89.10
C GLU A 442 29.54 -22.88 90.27
N LYS A 443 30.03 -24.09 90.00
CA LYS A 443 30.58 -24.98 91.04
C LYS A 443 31.80 -24.41 91.77
N ASN A 444 32.61 -23.60 91.09
CA ASN A 444 33.92 -23.20 91.62
C ASN A 444 33.99 -21.76 92.10
N GLN A 445 33.15 -20.86 91.58
CA GLN A 445 33.27 -19.41 91.80
C GLN A 445 33.25 -18.94 93.26
N HIS A 446 32.71 -19.74 94.17
CA HIS A 446 32.54 -19.40 95.60
C HIS A 446 33.78 -19.69 96.48
N LYS A 447 34.87 -20.22 95.90
CA LYS A 447 36.14 -20.43 96.63
C LYS A 447 36.68 -19.08 97.13
N LYS A 448 37.38 -19.07 98.27
CA LYS A 448 37.89 -17.85 98.94
C LYS A 448 39.41 -17.81 98.97
N LYS A 449 40.01 -16.65 98.63
CA LYS A 449 41.48 -16.45 98.53
C LYS A 449 42.24 -16.91 99.77
N LYS A 450 41.71 -16.62 100.95
CA LYS A 450 42.31 -16.95 102.25
C LYS A 450 42.59 -18.45 102.46
N ASN A 451 41.87 -19.33 101.76
CA ASN A 451 41.99 -20.78 101.94
C ASN A 451 43.13 -21.40 101.10
N TYR A 452 43.79 -20.64 100.22
CA TYR A 452 44.72 -21.16 99.23
C TYR A 452 45.99 -20.32 99.11
N THR A 453 47.09 -20.94 98.68
CA THR A 453 48.36 -20.25 98.45
C THR A 453 48.25 -19.20 97.33
N SER A 454 48.90 -18.05 97.49
CA SER A 454 48.86 -16.93 96.54
C SER A 454 49.19 -17.34 95.10
N LYS A 455 50.17 -18.24 94.91
CA LYS A 455 50.60 -18.74 93.59
C LYS A 455 49.51 -19.56 92.88
N THR A 456 48.81 -20.44 93.60
CA THR A 456 47.75 -21.28 93.01
C THR A 456 46.44 -20.51 92.85
N TRP A 457 46.16 -19.57 93.76
CA TRP A 457 45.01 -18.67 93.68
C TRP A 457 45.06 -17.76 92.45
N LYS A 458 46.22 -17.16 92.13
CA LYS A 458 46.37 -16.28 90.94
C LYS A 458 45.97 -17.02 89.66
N LYS A 459 46.46 -18.24 89.46
CA LYS A 459 46.12 -19.10 88.31
C LYS A 459 44.62 -19.43 88.25
N TYR A 460 44.01 -19.77 89.38
CA TYR A 460 42.57 -20.02 89.48
C TYR A 460 41.73 -18.77 89.15
N SER A 461 42.07 -17.62 89.75
CA SER A 461 41.32 -16.37 89.55
C SER A 461 41.35 -15.90 88.10
N GLN A 462 42.49 -16.07 87.42
CA GLN A 462 42.64 -15.75 86.00
C GLN A 462 41.81 -16.68 85.12
N ALA A 463 41.88 -18.00 85.34
CA ALA A 463 41.08 -18.97 84.60
C ALA A 463 39.57 -18.79 84.83
N LEU A 464 39.14 -18.40 86.04
CA LEU A 464 37.74 -18.08 86.34
C LEU A 464 37.29 -16.80 85.61
N LYS A 465 38.13 -15.77 85.56
CA LYS A 465 37.85 -14.52 84.84
C LYS A 465 37.69 -14.78 83.34
N GLU A 466 38.59 -15.57 82.75
CA GLU A 466 38.52 -15.97 81.34
C GLU A 466 37.27 -16.81 81.05
N ALA A 467 36.96 -17.80 81.88
CA ALA A 467 35.75 -18.60 81.77
C ALA A 467 34.47 -17.75 81.83
N LYS A 468 34.39 -16.78 82.76
CA LYS A 468 33.26 -15.84 82.84
C LYS A 468 33.17 -14.92 81.62
N HIS A 469 34.30 -14.48 81.07
CA HIS A 469 34.34 -13.67 79.84
C HIS A 469 33.83 -14.48 78.63
N VAL A 470 34.31 -15.71 78.44
CA VAL A 470 33.88 -16.60 77.36
C VAL A 470 32.39 -16.97 77.47
N LEU A 471 31.82 -17.06 78.68
CA LEU A 471 30.37 -17.25 78.86
C LEU A 471 29.55 -16.06 78.36
N LYS A 472 30.03 -14.83 78.56
CA LYS A 472 29.36 -13.59 78.14
C LYS A 472 29.59 -13.24 76.67
N ASP A 473 30.68 -13.71 76.07
CA ASP A 473 31.02 -13.43 74.67
C ASP A 473 30.05 -14.15 73.70
N SER A 474 29.13 -13.40 73.09
CA SER A 474 28.17 -13.91 72.11
C SER A 474 28.82 -14.44 70.82
N LYS A 475 30.09 -14.12 70.58
CA LYS A 475 30.90 -14.58 69.44
C LYS A 475 31.90 -15.68 69.82
N ALA A 476 31.88 -16.17 71.06
CA ALA A 476 32.76 -17.25 71.50
C ALA A 476 32.56 -18.50 70.63
N THR A 477 33.64 -19.07 70.10
CA THR A 477 33.58 -20.34 69.37
C THR A 477 33.49 -21.52 70.35
N GLN A 478 32.98 -22.67 69.90
CA GLN A 478 32.96 -23.88 70.74
C GLN A 478 34.36 -24.23 71.28
N LYS A 479 35.40 -24.08 70.44
CA LYS A 479 36.80 -24.26 70.83
C LYS A 479 37.23 -23.34 71.99
N LYS A 480 36.82 -22.06 71.98
CA LYS A 480 37.10 -21.13 73.10
C LYS A 480 36.36 -21.54 74.38
N VAL A 481 35.12 -21.99 74.26
CA VAL A 481 34.30 -22.47 75.39
C VAL A 481 34.91 -23.71 76.02
N ASP A 482 35.28 -24.70 75.21
CA ASP A 482 35.89 -25.95 75.68
C ASP A 482 37.27 -25.70 76.29
N GLN A 483 38.06 -24.80 75.70
CA GLN A 483 39.37 -24.43 76.22
C GLN A 483 39.26 -23.70 77.58
N ALA A 484 38.31 -22.77 77.71
CA ALA A 484 38.06 -22.09 78.98
C ALA A 484 37.61 -23.06 80.08
N ASP A 485 36.79 -24.07 79.73
CA ASP A 485 36.34 -25.11 80.67
C ASP A 485 37.53 -25.98 81.12
N LYS A 486 38.37 -26.41 80.18
CA LYS A 486 39.59 -27.18 80.44
C LYS A 486 40.57 -26.39 81.32
N ASN A 487 40.78 -25.10 81.03
CA ASN A 487 41.65 -24.21 81.80
C ASN A 487 41.15 -24.04 83.23
N LEU A 488 39.85 -23.78 83.41
CA LEU A 488 39.25 -23.62 84.73
C LEU A 488 39.32 -24.93 85.54
N LYS A 489 38.97 -26.08 84.95
CA LYS A 489 39.10 -27.39 85.60
C LYS A 489 40.54 -27.67 86.05
N LYS A 490 41.54 -27.38 85.21
CA LYS A 490 42.96 -27.54 85.54
C LYS A 490 43.37 -26.62 86.70
N ALA A 491 42.98 -25.36 86.66
CA ALA A 491 43.32 -24.39 87.70
C ALA A 491 42.67 -24.73 89.05
N VAL A 492 41.43 -25.25 89.04
CA VAL A 492 40.73 -25.76 90.22
C VAL A 492 41.48 -26.95 90.83
N LYS A 493 41.87 -27.95 90.03
CA LYS A 493 42.66 -29.11 90.50
C LYS A 493 44.02 -28.71 91.08
N GLY A 494 44.61 -27.63 90.57
CA GLY A 494 45.92 -27.13 91.01
C GLY A 494 45.91 -26.26 92.27
N LEU A 495 44.75 -26.02 92.91
CA LEU A 495 44.66 -25.24 94.14
C LEU A 495 45.31 -25.96 95.33
N LYS A 496 46.20 -25.27 96.06
CA LYS A 496 46.85 -25.79 97.27
C LYS A 496 46.43 -24.98 98.50
N LYS A 497 45.95 -25.65 99.56
CA LYS A 497 45.53 -24.99 100.81
C LYS A 497 46.73 -24.37 101.53
N VAL A 498 46.50 -23.28 102.27
CA VAL A 498 47.49 -22.75 103.22
C VAL A 498 47.54 -23.72 104.42
N LYS A 499 48.73 -24.18 104.83
CA LYS A 499 48.86 -25.06 106.01
C LYS A 499 48.48 -24.25 107.26
N SER A 500 47.55 -24.75 108.09
CA SER A 500 47.23 -24.15 109.38
C SER A 500 48.43 -24.33 110.32
N LYS A 501 48.90 -23.24 110.94
CA LYS A 501 49.70 -23.35 112.15
C LYS A 501 48.73 -23.68 113.29
N HIS A 502 48.88 -24.86 113.88
CA HIS A 502 48.37 -25.14 115.21
C HIS A 502 49.00 -24.17 116.20
N LYS A 503 48.16 -23.52 117.00
CA LYS A 503 48.42 -23.29 118.42
C LYS A 503 47.18 -23.77 119.15
#